data_AF-X0UFM5-F1
#
_entry.id   AF-X0UFM5-F1
#
_cell.length_a   1.000
_cell.length_b   1.000
_cell.length_c   1.000
_cell.angle_alpha   90.00
_cell.angle_beta   90.00
_cell.angle_gamma   90.00
#
_symmetry.space_group_name_H-M   'P 1'
#
loop_
_entity.id
_entity.type
_entity.pdbx_description
1 polymer ?
#
loop_
_entity_poly.entity_id
_entity_poly.type
_entity_poly.pdbx_seq_one_letter_code
_entity_poly.pdbx_strand_id
1 'polypeptide(L)'
;DPSTPMKFAIGLWLLGLAFVAMVFGAIDARDGLAGAHWLLLTYLIYTWGELCLSPVGLSMVTKLAPTRLQSLMMGLWFFTFALSNLLAGLVARFSERFVPKSPETEAELSFLIPGLPGFFLMLVVFPLGAGVLIALLTPLLKKMMHGVRP
;
A
#
# COMPACT_ATOMS: atom_id res chain seq x y z
N ASP A 1 -5.91 23.53 -4.40
CA ASP A 1 -6.00 22.05 -4.26
C ASP A 1 -4.66 21.37 -4.42
N PRO A 2 -4.36 20.33 -3.62
CA PRO A 2 -3.22 19.45 -3.87
C PRO A 2 -3.33 18.86 -5.27
N SER A 3 -2.23 18.82 -6.00
CA SER A 3 -2.22 18.21 -7.34
C SER A 3 -2.59 16.74 -7.28
N THR A 4 -3.17 16.22 -8.35
CA THR A 4 -3.62 14.83 -8.50
C THR A 4 -2.55 13.79 -8.06
N PRO A 5 -1.25 13.93 -8.39
CA PRO A 5 -0.19 13.03 -7.88
C PRO A 5 0.08 13.15 -6.38
N MET A 6 -0.11 14.34 -5.79
CA MET A 6 0.06 14.57 -4.36
C MET A 6 -1.07 13.93 -3.54
N LYS A 7 -2.30 13.91 -4.08
CA LYS A 7 -3.42 13.17 -3.47
C LYS A 7 -3.13 11.66 -3.42
N PHE A 8 -2.49 11.13 -4.46
CA PHE A 8 -1.98 9.76 -4.49
C PHE A 8 -0.92 9.49 -3.40
N ALA A 9 0.04 10.40 -3.24
CA ALA A 9 1.07 10.28 -2.21
C ALA A 9 0.47 10.27 -0.79
N ILE A 10 -0.53 11.11 -0.52
CA ILE A 10 -1.24 11.16 0.77
C ILE A 10 -1.97 9.83 1.04
N GLY A 11 -2.62 9.24 0.03
CA GLY A 11 -3.25 7.93 0.15
C GLY A 11 -2.26 6.81 0.49
N LEU A 12 -1.07 6.82 -0.12
CA LEU A 12 0.01 5.88 0.20
C LEU A 12 0.58 6.08 1.62
N TRP A 13 0.66 7.32 2.09
CA TRP A 13 1.08 7.59 3.46
C TRP A 13 0.06 7.11 4.50
N LEU A 14 -1.23 7.29 4.23
CA LEU A 14 -2.30 6.71 5.07
C LEU A 14 -2.24 5.18 5.07
N LEU A 15 -1.97 4.56 3.93
CA LEU A 15 -1.77 3.11 3.85
C LEU A 15 -0.58 2.64 4.70
N GLY A 16 0.56 3.34 4.62
CA GLY A 16 1.71 3.05 5.48
C GLY A 16 1.39 3.23 6.96
N LEU A 17 0.64 4.28 7.32
CA LEU A 17 0.19 4.52 8.68
C LEU A 17 -0.75 3.42 9.21
N ALA A 18 -1.61 2.86 8.35
CA ALA A 18 -2.45 1.72 8.72
C ALA A 18 -1.61 0.50 9.10
N PHE A 19 -0.53 0.22 8.36
CA PHE A 19 0.38 -0.88 8.70
C PHE A 19 1.19 -0.63 9.98
N VAL A 20 1.41 0.63 10.39
CA VAL A 20 2.04 0.93 11.69
C VAL A 20 1.16 0.43 12.84
N ALA A 21 -0.17 0.56 12.74
CA ALA A 21 -1.09 -0.02 13.73
C ALA A 21 -0.97 -1.55 13.81
N MET A 22 -0.73 -2.23 12.68
CA MET A 22 -0.47 -3.67 12.65
C MET A 22 0.86 -4.06 13.29
N VAL A 23 1.91 -3.23 13.15
CA VAL A 23 3.20 -3.46 13.84
C VAL A 23 3.00 -3.43 15.35
N PHE A 24 2.28 -2.43 15.87
CA PHE A 24 1.96 -2.36 17.30
C PHE A 24 1.07 -3.51 17.77
N GLY A 25 0.08 -3.90 16.98
CA GLY A 25 -0.73 -5.09 17.26
C GLY A 25 0.08 -6.39 17.30
N ALA A 26 1.11 -6.51 16.45
CA ALA A 26 2.01 -7.67 16.45
C ALA A 26 2.96 -7.69 17.65
N ILE A 27 3.35 -6.52 18.19
CA ILE A 27 4.18 -6.41 19.40
C ILE A 27 3.35 -6.67 20.66
N ASP A 28 2.10 -6.19 20.70
CA ASP A 28 1.17 -6.37 21.82
C ASP A 28 0.52 -7.76 21.86
N ALA A 29 0.71 -8.57 20.81
CA ALA A 29 0.16 -9.91 20.72
C ALA A 29 0.69 -10.82 21.85
N ARG A 30 -0.24 -11.43 22.60
CA ARG A 30 0.07 -12.45 23.62
C ARG A 30 -0.40 -13.81 23.10
N ASP A 31 0.44 -14.82 23.20
CA ASP A 31 0.17 -16.18 22.68
C ASP A 31 -0.26 -16.21 21.19
N GLY A 32 0.25 -15.27 20.39
CA GLY A 32 -0.07 -15.15 18.96
C GLY A 32 -1.42 -14.47 18.67
N LEU A 33 -2.13 -13.98 19.68
CA LEU A 33 -3.40 -13.27 19.53
C LEU A 33 -3.24 -11.79 19.90
N ALA A 34 -3.61 -10.92 18.96
CA ALA A 34 -3.70 -9.47 19.18
C ALA A 34 -5.15 -9.06 19.44
N GLY A 35 -5.35 -7.97 20.19
CA GLY A 35 -6.69 -7.42 20.42
C GLY A 35 -7.34 -6.96 19.11
N ALA A 36 -8.64 -7.27 18.93
CA ALA A 36 -9.40 -6.92 17.72
C ALA A 36 -9.44 -5.39 17.43
N HIS A 37 -9.18 -4.56 18.43
CA HIS A 37 -9.11 -3.11 18.31
C HIS A 37 -8.00 -2.65 17.33
N TRP A 38 -6.88 -3.37 17.24
CA TRP A 38 -5.80 -3.06 16.28
C TRP A 38 -6.23 -3.28 14.83
N LEU A 39 -7.00 -4.35 14.57
CA LEU A 39 -7.57 -4.60 13.25
C LEU A 39 -8.61 -3.54 12.89
N LEU A 40 -9.50 -3.19 13.81
CA LEU A 40 -10.49 -2.12 13.60
C LEU A 40 -9.81 -0.79 13.25
N LEU A 41 -8.75 -0.41 13.98
CA LEU A 41 -7.98 0.80 13.72
C LEU A 41 -7.31 0.75 12.34
N THR A 42 -6.70 -0.39 12.01
CA THR A 42 -6.05 -0.61 10.70
C THR A 42 -7.04 -0.45 9.57
N TYR A 43 -8.19 -1.12 9.63
CA TYR A 43 -9.23 -1.02 8.61
C TYR A 43 -9.78 0.41 8.47
N LEU A 44 -9.97 1.12 9.58
CA LEU A 44 -10.44 2.51 9.55
C LEU A 44 -9.47 3.42 8.77
N ILE A 45 -8.18 3.38 9.11
CA ILE A 45 -7.14 4.19 8.45
C ILE A 45 -6.97 3.76 6.99
N TYR A 46 -6.99 2.45 6.73
CA TYR A 46 -6.90 1.87 5.39
C TYR A 46 -8.02 2.36 4.48
N THR A 47 -9.28 2.33 4.96
CA THR A 47 -10.44 2.81 4.19
C THR A 47 -10.35 4.30 3.88
N TRP A 48 -9.84 5.14 4.79
CA TRP A 48 -9.61 6.55 4.48
C TRP A 48 -8.53 6.76 3.40
N GLY A 49 -7.49 5.94 3.39
CA GLY A 49 -6.49 5.93 2.32
C GLY A 49 -7.09 5.53 0.97
N GLU A 50 -7.89 4.46 0.95
CA GLU A 50 -8.61 3.96 -0.24
C GLU A 50 -9.51 5.03 -0.86
N LEU A 51 -10.26 5.78 -0.03
CA LEU A 51 -11.14 6.86 -0.50
C LEU A 51 -10.37 7.98 -1.23
N CYS A 52 -9.09 8.15 -0.95
CA CYS A 52 -8.23 9.09 -1.66
C CYS A 52 -7.69 8.52 -2.97
N LEU A 53 -7.52 7.20 -3.07
CA LEU A 53 -6.87 6.55 -4.21
C LEU A 53 -7.86 6.17 -5.31
N SER A 54 -9.01 5.60 -4.97
CA SER A 54 -9.97 5.07 -5.95
C SER A 54 -10.55 6.14 -6.90
N PRO A 55 -10.98 7.34 -6.45
CA PRO A 55 -11.54 8.33 -7.36
C PRO A 55 -10.45 9.03 -8.17
N VAL A 56 -9.24 9.14 -7.63
CA VAL A 56 -8.12 9.84 -8.27
C VAL A 56 -7.50 8.95 -9.35
N GLY A 57 -7.36 7.64 -9.12
CA GLY A 57 -6.82 6.70 -10.09
C GLY A 57 -7.69 6.52 -11.32
N LEU A 58 -8.98 6.28 -11.13
CA LEU A 58 -9.91 6.10 -12.24
C LEU A 58 -10.04 7.37 -13.10
N SER A 59 -9.99 8.54 -12.46
CA SER A 59 -10.00 9.83 -13.16
C SER A 59 -8.73 10.06 -13.98
N MET A 60 -7.55 9.65 -13.50
CA MET A 60 -6.31 9.78 -14.27
C MET A 60 -6.29 8.89 -15.50
N VAL A 61 -6.69 7.63 -15.36
CA VAL A 61 -6.70 6.67 -16.49
C VAL A 61 -7.58 7.19 -17.62
N THR A 62 -8.73 7.79 -17.30
CA THR A 62 -9.63 8.35 -18.32
C THR A 62 -9.13 9.66 -18.91
N LYS A 63 -8.61 10.58 -18.07
CA LYS A 63 -8.14 11.89 -18.50
C LYS A 63 -6.86 11.83 -19.36
N LEU A 64 -5.99 10.85 -19.13
CA LEU A 64 -4.74 10.69 -19.89
C LEU A 64 -4.85 9.68 -21.04
N ALA A 65 -5.92 8.87 -21.11
CA ALA A 65 -6.11 7.92 -22.19
C ALA A 65 -6.40 8.62 -23.54
N PRO A 66 -5.79 8.15 -24.64
CA PRO A 66 -6.21 8.56 -25.99
C PRO A 66 -7.69 8.21 -26.19
N THR A 67 -8.47 9.12 -26.79
CA THR A 67 -9.92 8.97 -26.98
C THR A 67 -10.32 7.68 -27.69
N ARG A 68 -9.46 7.14 -28.57
CA ARG A 68 -9.69 5.89 -29.29
C ARG A 68 -9.42 4.62 -28.47
N LEU A 69 -8.66 4.71 -27.37
CA LEU A 69 -8.17 3.57 -26.59
C LEU A 69 -8.66 3.57 -25.14
N GLN A 70 -9.71 4.35 -24.82
CA GLN A 70 -10.21 4.48 -23.44
C GLN A 70 -10.66 3.14 -22.84
N SER A 71 -11.34 2.29 -23.60
CA SER A 71 -11.76 0.95 -23.16
C SER A 71 -10.56 0.01 -22.91
N LEU A 72 -9.51 0.11 -23.74
CA LEU A 72 -8.27 -0.66 -23.56
C LEU A 72 -7.52 -0.21 -22.29
N MET A 73 -7.45 1.09 -22.03
CA MET A 73 -6.81 1.62 -20.82
C MET A 73 -7.56 1.23 -19.54
N MET A 74 -8.90 1.16 -19.60
CA MET A 74 -9.69 0.58 -18.51
C MET A 74 -9.47 -0.93 -18.33
N GLY A 75 -9.32 -1.67 -19.44
CA GLY A 75 -8.89 -3.07 -19.38
C GLY A 75 -7.54 -3.23 -18.68
N LEU A 76 -6.57 -2.36 -19.00
CA LEU A 76 -5.24 -2.37 -18.38
C LEU A 76 -5.29 -1.98 -16.88
N TRP A 77 -6.17 -1.08 -16.50
CA TRP A 77 -6.42 -0.72 -15.10
C TRP A 77 -6.91 -1.93 -14.28
N PHE A 78 -7.93 -2.64 -14.77
CA PHE A 78 -8.40 -3.87 -14.11
C PHE A 78 -7.38 -5.01 -14.16
N PHE A 79 -6.61 -5.12 -15.24
CA PHE A 79 -5.51 -6.08 -15.32
C PHE A 79 -4.45 -5.82 -14.25
N THR A 80 -4.14 -4.56 -13.98
CA THR A 80 -3.21 -4.18 -12.90
C THR A 80 -3.74 -4.58 -11.53
N PHE A 81 -5.05 -4.49 -11.28
CA PHE A 81 -5.67 -5.01 -10.05
C PHE A 81 -5.56 -6.53 -9.93
N ALA A 82 -5.78 -7.28 -11.01
CA ALA A 82 -5.62 -8.73 -11.01
C ALA A 82 -4.17 -9.14 -10.69
N LEU A 83 -3.20 -8.46 -11.33
CA LEU A 83 -1.78 -8.68 -11.07
C LEU A 83 -1.39 -8.31 -9.63
N SER A 84 -1.94 -7.22 -9.10
CA SER A 84 -1.70 -6.78 -7.72
C SER A 84 -2.22 -7.80 -6.70
N ASN A 85 -3.39 -8.40 -6.95
CA ASN A 85 -3.93 -9.46 -6.09
C ASN A 85 -3.06 -10.72 -6.13
N LEU A 86 -2.54 -11.08 -7.31
CA LEU A 86 -1.57 -12.19 -7.42
C LEU A 86 -0.32 -11.89 -6.58
N LEU A 87 0.27 -10.72 -6.74
CA LEU A 87 1.45 -10.30 -5.97
C LEU A 87 1.17 -10.26 -4.46
N ALA A 88 0.01 -9.76 -4.04
CA ALA A 88 -0.40 -9.78 -2.64
C ALA A 88 -0.47 -11.21 -2.08
N GLY A 89 -0.96 -12.17 -2.86
CA GLY A 89 -0.96 -13.58 -2.51
C GLY A 89 0.47 -14.16 -2.34
N LEU A 90 1.41 -13.78 -3.20
CA LEU A 90 2.82 -14.18 -3.04
C LEU A 90 3.44 -13.56 -1.78
N VAL A 91 3.15 -12.28 -1.49
CA VAL A 91 3.63 -11.59 -0.28
C VAL A 91 3.04 -12.22 0.99
N ALA A 92 1.77 -12.65 0.96
CA ALA A 92 1.15 -13.39 2.07
C ALA A 92 1.81 -14.75 2.30
N ARG A 93 2.15 -15.50 1.24
CA ARG A 93 2.94 -16.74 1.40
C ARG A 93 4.33 -16.48 1.95
N PHE A 94 4.93 -15.34 1.61
CA PHE A 94 6.21 -14.93 2.16
C PHE A 94 6.10 -14.61 3.66
N SER A 95 4.97 -14.07 4.13
CA SER A 95 4.74 -13.78 5.56
C SER A 95 4.73 -15.03 6.43
N GLU A 96 4.31 -16.18 5.90
CA GLU A 96 4.35 -17.47 6.62
C GLU A 96 5.76 -17.90 7.04
N ARG A 97 6.81 -17.35 6.38
CA ARG A 97 8.21 -17.59 6.77
C ARG A 97 8.64 -16.78 8.00
N PHE A 98 7.89 -15.74 8.36
CA PHE A 98 8.15 -14.86 9.51
C PHE A 98 7.30 -15.21 10.74
N VAL A 99 6.34 -16.12 10.59
CA VAL A 99 5.54 -16.66 11.69
C VAL A 99 6.23 -17.94 12.17
N PRO A 100 6.69 -18.01 13.44
CA PRO A 100 7.29 -19.23 13.99
C PRO A 100 6.28 -20.38 13.93
N LYS A 101 6.64 -21.49 13.28
CA LYS A 101 5.80 -22.71 13.23
C LYS A 101 5.97 -23.60 14.47
N SER A 102 6.98 -23.34 15.29
CA SER A 102 7.25 -24.02 16.58
C SER A 102 8.05 -23.08 17.51
N PRO A 103 7.98 -23.25 18.85
CA PRO A 103 8.63 -22.38 19.82
C PRO A 103 10.17 -22.38 19.78
N GLU A 104 10.79 -23.28 19.00
CA GLU A 104 12.24 -23.46 18.89
C GLU A 104 12.84 -23.18 17.50
N THR A 105 12.05 -22.65 16.55
CA THR A 105 12.58 -22.24 15.24
C THR A 105 12.78 -20.73 15.20
N GLU A 106 14.04 -20.29 15.24
CA GLU A 106 14.38 -18.89 15.04
C GLU A 106 13.91 -18.40 13.66
N ALA A 107 13.30 -17.22 13.61
CA ALA A 107 12.85 -16.62 12.36
C ALA A 107 14.05 -16.33 11.45
N GLU A 108 14.19 -17.12 10.38
CA GLU A 108 15.40 -17.24 9.54
C GLU A 108 15.79 -15.99 8.73
N LEU A 109 15.11 -14.85 8.89
CA LEU A 109 15.43 -13.66 8.13
C LEU A 109 15.19 -12.37 8.93
N SER A 110 16.04 -12.11 9.92
CA SER A 110 16.02 -10.90 10.74
C SER A 110 17.26 -10.04 10.49
N PHE A 111 17.27 -9.27 9.40
CA PHE A 111 18.31 -8.22 9.21
C PHE A 111 18.00 -6.94 10.02
N LEU A 112 16.74 -6.70 10.44
CA LEU A 112 16.34 -5.45 11.12
C LEU A 112 15.44 -5.64 12.37
N ILE A 113 14.45 -6.55 12.39
CA ILE A 113 13.64 -6.91 13.58
C ILE A 113 13.18 -8.38 13.46
N PRO A 114 13.23 -9.21 14.51
CA PRO A 114 12.80 -10.60 14.45
C PRO A 114 11.26 -10.76 14.38
N GLY A 115 10.80 -11.71 13.56
CA GLY A 115 9.43 -12.23 13.56
C GLY A 115 8.37 -11.39 12.83
N LEU A 116 7.11 -11.64 13.17
CA LEU A 116 5.91 -11.03 12.57
C LEU A 116 5.91 -9.48 12.53
N PRO A 117 6.43 -8.74 13.53
CA PRO A 117 6.53 -7.28 13.46
C PRO A 117 7.46 -6.79 12.35
N GLY A 118 8.54 -7.52 12.04
CA GLY A 118 9.47 -7.18 10.98
C GLY A 118 8.83 -7.26 9.58
N PHE A 119 7.96 -8.24 9.37
CA PHE A 119 7.18 -8.36 8.13
C PHE A 119 6.25 -7.16 7.94
N PHE A 120 5.49 -6.77 8.98
CA PHE A 120 4.63 -5.60 8.90
C PHE A 120 5.41 -4.30 8.69
N LEU A 121 6.63 -4.19 9.23
CA LEU A 121 7.47 -3.01 9.02
C LEU A 121 7.93 -2.87 7.56
N MET A 122 8.18 -3.97 6.85
CA MET A 122 8.40 -3.90 5.40
C MET A 122 7.17 -3.29 4.70
N LEU A 123 5.96 -3.71 5.09
CA LEU A 123 4.71 -3.17 4.58
C LEU A 123 4.43 -1.72 5.00
N VAL A 124 5.15 -1.16 5.98
CA VAL A 124 5.15 0.28 6.28
C VAL A 124 6.12 1.02 5.35
N VAL A 125 7.35 0.53 5.24
CA VAL A 125 8.43 1.21 4.51
C VAL A 125 8.15 1.28 3.01
N PHE A 126 7.60 0.22 2.41
CA PHE A 126 7.28 0.19 0.98
C PHE A 126 6.29 1.29 0.54
N PRO A 127 5.07 1.38 1.11
CA PRO A 127 4.12 2.42 0.72
C PRO A 127 4.56 3.82 1.15
N LEU A 128 5.24 3.98 2.30
CA LEU A 128 5.81 5.28 2.68
C LEU A 128 6.88 5.74 1.69
N GLY A 129 7.80 4.84 1.33
CA GLY A 129 8.86 5.11 0.35
C GLY A 129 8.30 5.42 -1.03
N ALA A 130 7.30 4.66 -1.48
CA ALA A 130 6.58 4.94 -2.73
C ALA A 130 5.87 6.31 -2.68
N GLY A 131 5.23 6.65 -1.55
CA GLY A 131 4.58 7.95 -1.37
C GLY A 131 5.58 9.12 -1.40
N VAL A 132 6.74 8.97 -0.75
CA VAL A 132 7.83 9.96 -0.82
C VAL A 132 8.38 10.08 -2.23
N LEU A 133 8.61 8.95 -2.92
CA LEU A 133 9.08 8.94 -4.30
C LEU A 133 8.09 9.68 -5.22
N ILE A 134 6.79 9.43 -5.09
CA ILE A 134 5.76 10.14 -5.87
C ILE A 134 5.72 11.63 -5.51
N ALA A 135 5.86 11.99 -4.23
CA ALA A 135 5.93 13.38 -3.80
C ALA A 135 7.13 14.10 -4.45
N LEU A 136 8.30 13.45 -4.52
CA LEU A 136 9.50 13.96 -5.18
C LEU A 136 9.36 14.02 -6.71
N LEU A 137 8.67 13.06 -7.32
CA LEU A 137 8.40 13.04 -8.76
C LEU A 137 7.23 13.94 -9.16
N THR A 138 6.43 14.44 -8.21
CA THR A 138 5.29 15.33 -8.46
C THR A 138 5.63 16.54 -9.36
N PRO A 139 6.73 17.29 -9.16
CA PRO A 139 7.10 18.37 -10.07
C PRO A 139 7.35 17.91 -11.51
N LEU A 140 7.95 16.72 -11.70
CA LEU A 140 8.19 16.16 -13.04
C LEU A 140 6.89 15.67 -13.68
N LEU A 141 6.06 14.96 -12.92
CA LEU A 141 4.75 14.47 -13.37
C LEU A 141 3.86 15.63 -13.79
N LYS A 142 3.82 16.72 -13.01
CA LYS A 142 3.09 17.94 -13.39
C LYS A 142 3.56 18.51 -14.72
N LYS A 143 4.87 18.52 -14.98
CA LYS A 143 5.44 19.02 -16.24
C LYS A 143 5.05 18.15 -17.43
N MET A 144 4.92 16.83 -17.22
CA MET A 144 4.55 15.86 -18.27
C MET A 144 3.04 15.79 -18.54
N MET A 145 2.19 16.32 -17.65
CA MET A 145 0.72 16.25 -17.77
C MET A 145 0.11 17.21 -18.83
N HIS A 146 0.91 17.85 -19.70
CA HIS A 146 0.52 18.61 -20.91
C HIS A 146 -0.91 19.22 -20.92
N GLY A 147 -1.26 19.97 -19.87
CA GLY A 147 -2.52 20.73 -19.82
C GLY A 147 -3.76 19.99 -19.29
N VAL A 148 -3.65 18.78 -18.74
CA VAL A 148 -4.76 18.13 -18.02
C VAL A 148 -5.01 18.89 -16.71
N ARG A 149 -6.05 19.75 -16.72
CA ARG A 149 -6.48 20.50 -15.54
C ARG A 149 -7.03 19.55 -14.45
N PRO A 150 -6.75 19.84 -13.17
CA PRO A 150 -7.23 19.04 -12.04
C PRO A 150 -8.75 18.88 -12.06
#